data_AF-A0A2E4W4V4-F1
#
_entry.id   AF-A0A2E4W4V4-F1
#
_cell.length_a   1.000
_cell.length_b   1.000
_cell.length_c   1.000
_cell.angle_alpha   90.00
_cell.angle_beta   90.00
_cell.angle_gamma   90.00
#
_symmetry.space_group_name_H-M   'P 1'
#
loop_
_entity.id
_entity.type
_entity.pdbx_description
1 polymer ?
#
loop_
_entity_poly.entity_id
_entity_poly.type
_entity_poly.pdbx_seq_one_letter_code
_entity_poly.pdbx_strand_id
1 'polypeptide(L)'
;MAAGVINGTPIHDKVHIHARTKFTQIYAVDITHPHLMPRYQNEIDDIAIRFVEFSKKNEFVNKVLKLNGLVQRTYPKYEEVSNYHLKAQLEIFDIHTDFQISPVTIPNLILVFGIHLELCVLDHAESIKQRFPHAQVLILNDLCESKYANLDKYNVLFNYCLRAKCIDYANTNNLVIIDEDTKINK
;
A
#
# COMPACT_ATOMS: atom_id res chain seq x y z
N MET A 1 -4.73 -32.38 5.86
CA MET A 1 -4.49 -32.51 4.41
C MET A 1 -3.92 -31.19 3.93
N ALA A 2 -2.70 -31.21 3.39
CA ALA A 2 -2.03 -30.05 2.82
C ALA A 2 -2.71 -29.64 1.51
N ALA A 3 -2.90 -28.35 1.28
CA ALA A 3 -3.28 -27.81 -0.03
C ALA A 3 -2.78 -26.37 -0.18
N GLY A 4 -1.69 -26.25 -0.94
CA GLY A 4 -1.24 -25.15 -1.82
C GLY A 4 -1.59 -23.69 -1.55
N VAL A 5 -0.54 -22.87 -1.46
CA VAL A 5 -0.55 -21.41 -1.65
C VAL A 5 -1.09 -21.07 -3.05
N ILE A 6 -2.17 -20.28 -3.13
CA ILE A 6 -2.69 -19.71 -4.39
C ILE A 6 -2.80 -18.19 -4.21
N ASN A 7 -2.13 -17.43 -5.07
CA ASN A 7 -2.27 -15.97 -5.15
C ASN A 7 -3.75 -15.59 -5.36
N GLY A 8 -4.27 -14.73 -4.48
CA GLY A 8 -5.63 -14.22 -4.56
C GLY A 8 -6.72 -14.97 -3.79
N THR A 9 -6.44 -15.72 -2.72
CA THR A 9 -7.50 -16.26 -1.81
C THR A 9 -7.49 -15.57 -0.45
N PRO A 10 -8.65 -15.20 0.17
CA PRO A 10 -8.66 -14.55 1.47
C PRO A 10 -8.05 -15.48 2.51
N ILE A 11 -6.99 -15.00 3.12
CA ILE A 11 -6.18 -15.76 4.07
C ILE A 11 -6.94 -15.75 5.40
N HIS A 12 -7.58 -16.86 5.71
CA HIS A 12 -8.19 -17.09 7.03
C HIS A 12 -7.11 -17.31 8.12
N ASP A 13 -5.86 -17.53 7.72
CA ASP A 13 -4.65 -17.59 8.57
C ASP A 13 -3.80 -16.30 8.49
N LYS A 14 -2.81 -16.17 9.37
CA LYS A 14 -1.83 -15.07 9.29
C LYS A 14 -0.96 -15.21 8.04
N VAL A 15 -0.89 -14.16 7.22
CA VAL A 15 0.00 -14.04 6.05
C VAL A 15 1.42 -13.80 6.54
N HIS A 16 2.34 -14.69 6.22
CA HIS A 16 3.75 -14.51 6.57
C HIS A 16 4.52 -14.05 5.34
N ILE A 17 5.09 -12.84 5.41
CA ILE A 17 5.87 -12.26 4.31
C ILE A 17 7.29 -12.02 4.81
N HIS A 18 8.27 -12.50 4.05
CA HIS A 18 9.67 -12.24 4.33
C HIS A 18 10.09 -10.98 3.61
N ALA A 19 10.54 -9.97 4.35
CA ALA A 19 10.92 -8.69 3.78
C ALA A 19 12.16 -8.13 4.47
N ARG A 20 12.81 -7.21 3.78
CA ARG A 20 13.96 -6.48 4.32
C ARG A 20 13.57 -5.02 4.38
N THR A 21 13.84 -4.38 5.51
CA THR A 21 13.45 -2.99 5.74
C THR A 21 14.03 -2.10 4.65
N LYS A 22 15.32 -2.27 4.31
CA LYS A 22 16.00 -1.50 3.25
C LYS A 22 15.44 -1.73 1.83
N PHE A 23 14.70 -2.81 1.61
CA PHE A 23 14.17 -3.18 0.30
C PHE A 23 12.64 -3.16 0.27
N THR A 24 12.00 -2.49 1.23
CA THR A 24 10.54 -2.37 1.26
C THR A 24 10.10 -0.95 0.95
N GLN A 25 9.12 -0.78 0.07
CA GLN A 25 8.49 0.51 -0.19
C GLN A 25 7.02 0.48 0.22
N ILE A 26 6.47 1.64 0.56
CA ILE A 26 5.05 1.81 0.89
C ILE A 26 4.50 2.92 0.00
N TYR A 27 3.43 2.63 -0.74
CA TYR A 27 2.78 3.55 -1.67
C TYR A 27 1.41 3.97 -1.14
N ALA A 28 1.21 5.28 -1.06
CA ALA A 28 -0.05 5.95 -0.83
C ALA A 28 -0.61 6.47 -2.17
N VAL A 29 -1.57 5.73 -2.73
CA VAL A 29 -2.07 5.95 -4.11
C VAL A 29 -3.31 6.85 -4.10
N ASP A 30 -3.22 7.94 -4.87
CA ASP A 30 -4.32 8.86 -5.20
C ASP A 30 -5.09 9.48 -4.02
N ILE A 31 -4.59 9.32 -2.79
CA ILE A 31 -5.17 9.89 -1.58
C ILE A 31 -5.21 11.43 -1.62
N THR A 32 -4.37 12.09 -2.42
CA THR A 32 -4.36 13.54 -2.61
C THR A 32 -4.88 14.00 -3.98
N HIS A 33 -5.52 13.13 -4.77
CA HIS A 33 -5.94 13.52 -6.11
C HIS A 33 -7.11 14.54 -6.06
N PRO A 34 -6.98 15.77 -6.62
CA PRO A 34 -7.98 16.83 -6.45
C PRO A 34 -9.40 16.50 -6.94
N HIS A 35 -9.55 15.64 -7.95
CA HIS A 35 -10.87 15.22 -8.46
C HIS A 35 -11.52 14.13 -7.61
N LEU A 36 -10.71 13.35 -6.88
CA LEU A 36 -11.19 12.29 -6.02
C LEU A 36 -11.44 12.79 -4.60
N MET A 37 -10.61 13.73 -4.13
CA MET A 37 -10.62 14.19 -2.76
C MET A 37 -11.97 14.73 -2.26
N PRO A 38 -12.71 15.60 -3.00
CA PRO A 38 -14.04 16.04 -2.56
C PRO A 38 -15.05 14.90 -2.41
N ARG A 39 -14.88 13.82 -3.20
CA ARG A 39 -15.76 12.65 -3.15
C ARG A 39 -15.37 11.68 -2.07
N TYR A 40 -14.11 11.63 -1.66
CA TYR A 40 -13.56 10.65 -0.72
C TYR A 40 -13.01 11.28 0.57
N GLN A 41 -13.35 12.55 0.88
CA GLN A 41 -12.71 13.31 1.96
C GLN A 41 -12.69 12.53 3.30
N ASN A 42 -13.84 12.00 3.72
CA ASN A 42 -13.95 11.27 4.97
C ASN A 42 -13.16 9.95 4.94
N GLU A 43 -13.19 9.25 3.81
CA GLU A 43 -12.49 7.99 3.59
C GLU A 43 -10.97 8.18 3.58
N ILE A 44 -10.50 9.28 2.99
CA ILE A 44 -9.09 9.66 2.97
C ILE A 44 -8.59 9.89 4.39
N ASP A 45 -9.32 10.68 5.19
CA ASP A 45 -8.96 10.97 6.57
C ASP A 45 -8.96 9.70 7.43
N ASP A 46 -9.97 8.84 7.26
CA ASP A 46 -10.05 7.53 7.95
C ASP A 46 -8.89 6.61 7.56
N ILE A 47 -8.60 6.45 6.25
CA ILE A 47 -7.46 5.65 5.77
C ILE A 47 -6.15 6.17 6.37
N ALA A 48 -5.93 7.48 6.37
CA ALA A 48 -4.72 8.08 6.93
C ALA A 48 -4.56 7.78 8.42
N ILE A 49 -5.63 7.94 9.21
CA ILE A 49 -5.64 7.61 10.64
C ILE A 49 -5.35 6.13 10.87
N ARG A 50 -6.08 5.24 10.17
CA ARG A 50 -5.89 3.78 10.27
C ARG A 50 -4.47 3.36 9.90
N PHE A 51 -3.86 3.96 8.87
CA PHE A 51 -2.47 3.69 8.48
C PHE A 51 -1.47 4.16 9.53
N VAL A 52 -1.67 5.35 10.13
CA VAL A 52 -0.83 5.82 11.26
C VAL A 52 -0.93 4.88 12.46
N GLU A 53 -2.13 4.40 12.79
CA GLU A 53 -2.28 3.41 13.86
C GLU A 53 -1.60 2.08 13.54
N PHE A 54 -1.76 1.59 12.31
CA PHE A 54 -1.11 0.38 11.83
C PHE A 54 0.42 0.49 11.93
N SER A 55 1.01 1.59 11.45
CA SER A 55 2.45 1.82 11.52
C SER A 55 3.00 1.98 12.94
N LYS A 56 2.19 2.41 13.91
CA LYS A 56 2.56 2.40 15.33
C LYS A 56 2.57 0.99 15.92
N LYS A 57 1.63 0.14 15.49
CA LYS A 57 1.48 -1.24 15.97
C LYS A 57 2.45 -2.22 15.30
N ASN A 58 2.83 -1.96 14.05
CA ASN A 58 3.70 -2.84 13.26
C ASN A 58 5.15 -2.31 13.24
N GLU A 59 6.03 -2.94 14.02
CA GLU A 59 7.43 -2.51 14.17
C GLU A 59 8.18 -2.47 12.82
N PHE A 60 7.94 -3.45 11.95
CA PHE A 60 8.57 -3.50 10.64
C PHE A 60 8.16 -2.31 9.76
N VAL A 61 6.85 -2.04 9.65
CA VAL A 61 6.33 -0.91 8.88
C VAL A 61 6.84 0.42 9.44
N ASN A 62 6.91 0.55 10.77
CA ASN A 62 7.51 1.71 11.42
C ASN A 62 8.96 1.95 10.98
N LYS A 63 9.78 0.88 10.96
CA LYS A 63 11.17 0.94 10.50
C LYS A 63 11.27 1.34 9.04
N VAL A 64 10.41 0.77 8.18
CA VAL A 64 10.37 1.11 6.75
C VAL A 64 10.06 2.60 6.57
N LEU A 65 9.06 3.13 7.27
CA LEU A 65 8.69 4.56 7.16
C LEU A 65 9.81 5.49 7.65
N LYS A 66 10.55 5.10 8.70
CA LYS A 66 11.71 5.87 9.18
C LYS A 66 12.91 5.84 8.22
N LEU A 67 13.09 4.73 7.50
CA LEU A 67 14.28 4.52 6.66
C LEU A 67 14.06 4.98 5.21
N ASN A 68 12.88 4.67 4.66
CA ASN A 68 12.59 4.79 3.23
C ASN A 68 11.46 5.78 2.93
N GLY A 69 10.83 6.35 3.96
CA GLY A 69 9.68 7.24 3.81
C GLY A 69 8.43 6.54 3.28
N LEU A 70 7.42 7.36 2.98
CA LEU A 70 6.20 7.01 2.29
C LEU A 70 6.29 7.53 0.85
N VAL A 71 6.06 6.67 -0.14
CA VAL A 71 5.96 7.11 -1.53
C VAL A 71 4.54 7.52 -1.81
N GLN A 72 4.37 8.73 -2.35
CA GLN A 72 3.08 9.26 -2.72
C GLN A 72 3.13 9.82 -4.13
N ARG A 73 2.08 9.55 -4.90
CA ARG A 73 1.92 10.16 -6.21
C ARG A 73 1.48 11.62 -6.04
N THR A 74 2.45 12.53 -6.13
CA THR A 74 2.17 13.98 -6.18
C THR A 74 1.89 14.37 -7.62
N TYR A 75 0.79 15.08 -7.86
CA TYR A 75 0.44 15.57 -9.19
C TYR A 75 1.00 16.99 -9.37
N PRO A 76 2.02 17.21 -10.23
CA PRO A 76 2.70 18.50 -10.33
C PRO A 76 1.79 19.65 -10.76
N LYS A 77 0.68 19.35 -11.47
CA LYS A 77 -0.25 20.37 -11.98
C LYS A 77 -1.21 20.94 -10.92
N TYR A 78 -1.17 20.43 -9.68
CA TYR A 78 -2.11 20.83 -8.63
C TYR A 78 -1.43 21.26 -7.33
N GLU A 79 -0.12 21.53 -7.36
CA GLU A 79 0.63 22.10 -6.23
C GLU A 79 0.01 23.42 -5.73
N GLU A 80 -0.56 24.23 -6.63
CA GLU A 80 -1.24 25.48 -6.27
C GLU A 80 -2.64 25.29 -5.65
N VAL A 81 -3.23 24.09 -5.80
CA VAL A 81 -4.56 23.74 -5.24
C VAL A 81 -4.43 22.87 -3.98
N SER A 82 -3.22 22.42 -3.60
CA SER A 82 -3.00 21.56 -2.44
C SER A 82 -3.06 22.30 -1.08
N ASN A 83 -3.93 23.31 -0.99
CA ASN A 83 -4.45 23.78 0.30
C ASN A 83 -5.47 22.80 0.91
N TYR A 84 -5.79 21.72 0.21
CA TYR A 84 -6.61 20.65 0.76
C TYR A 84 -5.73 19.60 1.43
N HIS A 85 -5.74 19.69 2.75
CA HIS A 85 -4.76 19.08 3.62
C HIS A 85 -5.18 17.68 4.05
N LEU A 86 -4.63 16.69 3.37
CA LEU A 86 -4.12 15.46 4.01
C LEU A 86 -2.99 15.77 5.04
N LYS A 87 -2.58 17.06 5.09
CA LYS A 87 -1.45 17.69 5.78
C LYS A 87 -1.49 17.64 7.33
N ALA A 88 -1.65 16.49 7.95
CA ALA A 88 -1.22 16.41 9.36
C ALA A 88 -0.83 14.99 9.74
N GLN A 89 -1.68 14.03 9.38
CA GLN A 89 -1.55 12.66 9.87
C GLN A 89 -0.42 11.93 9.17
N LEU A 90 -0.25 12.12 7.86
CA LEU A 90 0.83 11.48 7.08
C LEU A 90 2.09 12.35 6.96
N GLU A 91 2.01 13.66 7.22
CA GLU A 91 3.18 14.57 7.22
C GLU A 91 4.21 14.25 8.31
N ILE A 92 3.84 13.41 9.27
CA ILE A 92 4.78 12.87 10.25
C ILE A 92 5.83 11.94 9.60
N PHE A 93 5.58 11.48 8.37
CA PHE A 93 6.49 10.65 7.59
C PHE A 93 7.25 11.49 6.57
N ASP A 94 8.45 11.05 6.21
CA ASP A 94 9.15 11.59 5.05
C ASP A 94 8.41 11.15 3.78
N ILE A 95 7.87 12.10 3.00
CA ILE A 95 7.05 11.80 1.82
C ILE A 95 7.88 12.03 0.57
N HIS A 96 8.07 10.97 -0.21
CA HIS A 96 8.72 11.03 -1.51
C HIS A 96 7.66 11.13 -2.61
N THR A 97 7.89 12.01 -3.57
CA THR A 97 7.05 12.08 -4.77
C THR A 97 7.38 10.91 -5.69
N ASP A 98 6.35 10.30 -6.25
CA ASP A 98 6.53 9.15 -7.12
C ASP A 98 7.51 9.48 -8.28
N PHE A 99 8.39 8.53 -8.58
CA PHE A 99 9.48 8.60 -9.57
C PHE A 99 10.67 9.54 -9.28
N GLN A 100 10.69 10.29 -8.18
CA GLN A 100 11.91 10.99 -7.72
C GLN A 100 12.58 10.20 -6.59
N ILE A 101 13.74 9.62 -6.91
CA ILE A 101 14.74 9.02 -6.00
C ILE A 101 14.12 8.29 -4.80
N SER A 102 13.43 7.16 -5.04
CA SER A 102 13.23 6.23 -3.94
C SER A 102 14.61 5.74 -3.48
N PRO A 103 14.93 5.75 -2.17
CA PRO A 103 16.19 5.22 -1.66
C PRO A 103 16.33 3.71 -1.92
N VAL A 104 15.22 3.05 -2.27
CA VAL A 104 15.18 1.61 -2.57
C VAL A 104 15.28 1.38 -4.08
N THR A 105 16.44 0.92 -4.53
CA THR A 105 16.72 0.69 -5.96
C THR A 105 16.04 -0.57 -6.51
N ILE A 106 15.88 -1.61 -5.67
CA ILE A 106 15.30 -2.90 -6.07
C ILE A 106 14.47 -3.43 -4.89
N PRO A 107 13.17 -3.08 -4.80
CA PRO A 107 12.33 -3.53 -3.70
C PRO A 107 12.07 -5.04 -3.78
N ASN A 108 12.00 -5.70 -2.62
CA ASN A 108 11.52 -7.07 -2.49
C ASN A 108 10.06 -7.15 -2.03
N LEU A 109 9.59 -6.13 -1.29
CA LEU A 109 8.19 -5.97 -0.89
C LEU A 109 7.72 -4.54 -1.18
N ILE A 110 6.52 -4.42 -1.71
CA ILE A 110 5.84 -3.14 -1.90
C ILE A 110 4.44 -3.23 -1.31
N LEU A 111 4.16 -2.39 -0.33
CA LEU A 111 2.83 -2.25 0.27
C LEU A 111 2.08 -1.11 -0.42
N VAL A 112 0.84 -1.34 -0.82
CA VAL A 112 0.03 -0.36 -1.54
C VAL A 112 -1.28 -0.13 -0.78
N PHE A 113 -1.65 1.13 -0.57
CA PHE A 113 -2.94 1.53 -0.03
C PHE A 113 -3.42 2.81 -0.70
N GLY A 114 -4.71 3.14 -0.60
CA GLY A 114 -5.23 4.36 -1.20
C GLY A 114 -6.73 4.38 -1.43
N ILE A 115 -7.18 5.31 -2.24
CA ILE A 115 -8.60 5.41 -2.61
C ILE A 115 -8.85 4.99 -4.04
N HIS A 116 -10.12 4.78 -4.35
CA HIS A 116 -10.60 4.40 -5.67
C HIS A 116 -9.95 3.10 -6.16
N LEU A 117 -10.14 2.03 -5.38
CA LEU A 117 -9.50 0.72 -5.57
C LEU A 117 -9.36 0.32 -7.05
N GLU A 118 -10.46 0.30 -7.79
CA GLU A 118 -10.54 -0.28 -9.14
C GLU A 118 -9.82 0.54 -10.22
N LEU A 119 -9.77 1.86 -10.09
CA LEU A 119 -9.20 2.74 -11.13
C LEU A 119 -7.80 3.26 -10.76
N CYS A 120 -7.52 3.37 -9.47
CA CYS A 120 -6.30 3.99 -8.97
C CYS A 120 -5.36 2.96 -8.37
N VAL A 121 -5.79 2.27 -7.30
CA VAL A 121 -4.91 1.34 -6.57
C VAL A 121 -4.50 0.15 -7.43
N LEU A 122 -5.44 -0.46 -8.17
CA LEU A 122 -5.15 -1.61 -9.03
C LEU A 122 -4.26 -1.24 -10.21
N ASP A 123 -4.60 -0.18 -10.95
CA ASP A 123 -3.80 0.34 -12.07
C ASP A 123 -2.37 0.69 -11.63
N HIS A 124 -2.25 1.31 -10.45
CA HIS A 124 -0.95 1.66 -9.89
C HIS A 124 -0.16 0.43 -9.43
N ALA A 125 -0.82 -0.57 -8.81
CA ALA A 125 -0.19 -1.82 -8.46
C ALA A 125 0.33 -2.58 -9.70
N GLU A 126 -0.38 -2.54 -10.82
CA GLU A 126 0.10 -3.08 -12.11
C GLU A 126 1.34 -2.35 -12.61
N SER A 127 1.30 -1.02 -12.62
CA SER A 127 2.43 -0.18 -13.04
C SER A 127 3.68 -0.46 -12.19
N ILE A 128 3.50 -0.53 -10.87
CA ILE A 128 4.56 -0.94 -9.92
C ILE A 128 5.10 -2.31 -10.29
N LYS A 129 4.22 -3.28 -10.57
CA LYS A 129 4.64 -4.64 -10.88
C LYS A 129 5.39 -4.76 -12.21
N GLN A 130 4.97 -4.01 -13.23
CA GLN A 130 5.68 -3.93 -14.51
C GLN A 130 7.10 -3.36 -14.33
N ARG A 131 7.25 -2.36 -13.45
CA ARG A 131 8.54 -1.75 -13.13
C ARG A 131 9.43 -2.62 -12.24
N PHE A 132 8.83 -3.35 -11.30
CA PHE A 132 9.52 -4.24 -10.37
C PHE A 132 8.97 -5.68 -10.48
N PRO A 133 9.28 -6.41 -11.57
CA PRO A 133 8.69 -7.73 -11.84
C PRO A 133 8.93 -8.76 -10.73
N HIS A 134 10.05 -8.61 -10.02
CA HIS A 134 10.48 -9.52 -8.96
C HIS A 134 10.03 -9.10 -7.56
N ALA A 135 9.46 -7.91 -7.39
CA ALA A 135 8.94 -7.48 -6.09
C ALA A 135 7.62 -8.19 -5.78
N GLN A 136 7.40 -8.54 -4.51
CA GLN A 136 6.08 -8.90 -4.02
C GLN A 136 5.28 -7.61 -3.82
N VAL A 137 4.14 -7.48 -4.51
CA VAL A 137 3.24 -6.33 -4.37
C VAL A 137 2.03 -6.77 -3.57
N LEU A 138 1.75 -6.07 -2.47
CA LEU A 138 0.67 -6.38 -1.54
C LEU A 138 -0.23 -5.17 -1.33
N ILE A 139 -1.51 -5.32 -1.65
CA ILE A 139 -2.54 -4.31 -1.39
C ILE A 139 -3.07 -4.49 0.04
N LEU A 140 -3.01 -3.43 0.84
CA LEU A 140 -3.59 -3.37 2.18
C LEU A 140 -5.08 -3.07 2.06
N ASN A 141 -5.90 -4.11 1.93
CA ASN A 141 -7.30 -4.02 1.53
C ASN A 141 -8.17 -3.20 2.50
N ASP A 142 -7.93 -3.37 3.80
CA ASP A 142 -8.58 -2.61 4.88
C ASP A 142 -8.12 -1.16 4.97
N LEU A 143 -7.07 -0.79 4.21
CA LEU A 143 -6.61 0.59 4.02
C LEU A 143 -6.90 1.11 2.60
N CYS A 144 -7.80 0.44 1.88
CA CYS A 144 -8.29 0.91 0.60
C CYS A 144 -9.76 1.31 0.66
N GLU A 145 -10.22 2.24 -0.17
CA GLU A 145 -11.66 2.56 -0.27
C GLU A 145 -12.11 2.71 -1.73
N SER A 146 -13.40 2.43 -1.99
CA SER A 146 -14.03 2.68 -3.29
C SER A 146 -15.51 3.03 -3.15
N LYS A 147 -15.95 4.06 -3.88
CA LYS A 147 -17.35 4.51 -3.99
C LYS A 147 -18.01 4.12 -5.31
N TYR A 148 -17.26 3.61 -6.29
CA TYR A 148 -17.81 3.10 -7.55
C TYR A 148 -18.25 1.63 -7.46
N ALA A 149 -18.05 1.03 -6.30
CA ALA A 149 -18.43 -0.31 -5.96
C ALA A 149 -19.95 -0.41 -5.72
N ASN A 150 -20.77 -0.39 -6.78
CA ASN A 150 -22.09 -1.05 -6.76
C ASN A 150 -21.96 -2.59 -6.65
N LEU A 151 -20.73 -3.09 -6.72
CA LEU A 151 -20.31 -4.48 -6.53
C LEU A 151 -19.54 -4.58 -5.22
N ASP A 152 -19.70 -5.68 -4.49
CA ASP A 152 -18.93 -5.95 -3.28
C ASP A 152 -17.41 -5.78 -3.53
N LYS A 153 -16.79 -4.78 -2.89
CA LYS A 153 -15.37 -4.42 -2.98
C LYS A 153 -14.45 -5.63 -2.85
N TYR A 154 -14.81 -6.56 -1.97
CA TYR A 154 -14.06 -7.80 -1.76
C TYR A 154 -14.05 -8.68 -3.00
N ASN A 155 -15.19 -8.79 -3.70
CA ASN A 155 -15.29 -9.58 -4.92
C ASN A 155 -14.50 -8.98 -6.08
N VAL A 156 -14.43 -7.65 -6.18
CA VAL A 156 -13.62 -7.00 -7.23
C VAL A 156 -12.13 -7.25 -7.00
N LEU A 157 -11.66 -7.02 -5.77
CA LEU A 157 -10.25 -7.23 -5.41
C LEU A 157 -9.84 -8.71 -5.54
N PHE A 158 -10.68 -9.62 -5.04
CA PHE A 158 -10.44 -11.05 -5.10
C PHE A 158 -10.34 -11.54 -6.56
N ASN A 159 -11.32 -11.20 -7.40
CA ASN A 159 -11.31 -11.60 -8.82
C ASN A 159 -10.12 -11.00 -9.58
N TYR A 160 -9.73 -9.78 -9.24
CA TYR A 160 -8.57 -9.15 -9.83
C TYR A 160 -7.26 -9.87 -9.44
N CYS A 161 -7.03 -10.11 -8.16
CA CYS A 161 -5.82 -10.79 -7.69
C CYS A 161 -5.72 -12.24 -8.19
N LEU A 162 -6.85 -12.95 -8.29
CA LEU A 162 -6.91 -14.28 -8.94
C LEU A 162 -6.42 -14.24 -10.40
N ARG A 163 -6.70 -13.15 -11.13
CA ARG A 163 -6.30 -12.97 -12.52
C ARG A 163 -4.84 -12.51 -12.65
N ALA A 164 -4.43 -11.53 -11.85
CA ALA A 164 -3.10 -10.93 -11.92
C ALA A 164 -2.00 -11.93 -11.54
N LYS A 165 -2.29 -12.90 -10.65
CA LYS A 165 -1.35 -13.94 -10.17
C LYS A 165 -0.02 -13.43 -9.59
N CYS A 166 0.18 -12.13 -9.45
CA CYS A 166 1.46 -11.54 -9.07
C CYS A 166 1.33 -10.30 -8.16
N ILE A 167 0.09 -9.96 -7.80
CA ILE A 167 -0.30 -8.93 -6.85
C ILE A 167 -1.24 -9.62 -5.86
N ASP A 168 -0.89 -9.56 -4.58
CA ASP A 168 -1.67 -10.11 -3.49
C ASP A 168 -2.39 -9.01 -2.73
N TYR A 169 -3.34 -9.39 -1.87
CA TYR A 169 -3.93 -8.47 -0.91
C TYR A 169 -4.00 -9.12 0.48
N ALA A 170 -3.91 -8.29 1.51
CA ALA A 170 -4.07 -8.70 2.90
C ALA A 170 -4.76 -7.61 3.71
N ASN A 171 -5.44 -8.01 4.78
CA ASN A 171 -5.84 -7.08 5.83
C ASN A 171 -4.66 -6.88 6.79
N THR A 172 -4.47 -5.66 7.29
CA THR A 172 -3.35 -5.33 8.21
C THR A 172 -3.30 -6.24 9.43
N ASN A 173 -4.45 -6.64 9.97
CA ASN A 173 -4.55 -7.54 11.14
C ASN A 173 -4.06 -8.97 10.87
N ASN A 174 -4.07 -9.42 9.61
CA ASN A 174 -3.63 -10.75 9.23
C ASN A 174 -2.18 -10.75 8.73
N LEU A 175 -1.53 -9.58 8.64
CA LEU A 175 -0.21 -9.43 8.05
C LEU A 175 0.90 -9.58 9.10
N VAL A 176 1.74 -10.61 8.94
CA VAL A 176 2.97 -10.83 9.72
C VAL A 176 4.16 -10.67 8.78
N ILE A 177 4.93 -9.61 8.97
CA ILE A 177 6.15 -9.38 8.19
C ILE A 177 7.36 -9.80 9.02
N ILE A 178 8.13 -10.73 8.47
CA ILE A 178 9.36 -11.24 9.06
C ILE A 178 10.51 -10.37 8.54
N ASP A 179 11.08 -9.57 9.44
CA ASP A 179 12.21 -8.68 9.16
C ASP A 179 13.51 -9.48 9.04
N GLU A 180 13.92 -9.78 7.82
CA GLU A 180 15.14 -10.54 7.55
C GLU A 180 16.42 -9.78 7.93
N ASP A 181 16.38 -8.45 8.06
CA ASP A 181 17.55 -7.68 8.50
C ASP A 181 17.86 -7.91 10.00
N THR A 182 16.87 -8.31 10.81
CA THR A 182 17.07 -8.62 12.24
C THR A 182 17.67 -10.00 12.50
N LYS A 183 17.56 -10.93 11.55
CA LYS A 183 18.08 -12.31 11.69
C LYS A 183 19.58 -12.41 11.44
N ILE A 184 20.17 -11.47 10.72
CA ILE A 184 21.60 -11.47 10.36
C ILE A 184 22.49 -11.09 11.57
N ASN A 185 21.91 -10.53 12.63
CA ASN A 185 22.63 -10.08 13.84
C ASN A 185 22.51 -11.05 15.04
N LYS A 186 22.15 -12.32 14.82
CA LYS A 186 22.15 -13.39 15.83
C LYS A 186 22.99 -14.57 15.36
#